data_AF-A0AA40TUB3-F1
#
_entry.id   AF-A0AA40TUB3-F1
#
_cell.length_a   1.000
_cell.length_b   1.000
_cell.length_c   1.000
_cell.angle_alpha   90.00
_cell.angle_beta   90.00
_cell.angle_gamma   90.00
#
_symmetry.space_group_name_H-M   'P 1'
#
loop_
_entity.id
_entity.type
_entity.pdbx_description
1 polymer ?
#
loop_
_entity_poly.entity_id
_entity_poly.type
_entity_poly.pdbx_seq_one_letter_code
_entity_poly.pdbx_strand_id
1 'polypeptide(L)'
;MKSRFSFSSSLLIMLSLTGCAVNMDASKHDQSGENALYGSWHVAGVAVSDSGVQALETDDPSLMGRRLSFSHDQLAWKAPTDSTEDVCRGPVFHKLPAMSGAELEPQLHKLGIEKAVLYGVECKSGSWGPFDKETPVFFMAQDGSLALSWYDGGMLKLVRD
;
A
#
# COMPACT_ATOMS: atom_id res chain seq x y z
N MET A 1 6.65 -6.83 -80.76
CA MET A 1 6.05 -6.95 -79.41
C MET A 1 7.11 -7.42 -78.43
N LYS A 2 7.21 -6.74 -77.28
CA LYS A 2 7.97 -7.06 -76.04
C LYS A 2 9.50 -6.89 -76.01
N SER A 3 9.86 -5.63 -75.76
CA SER A 3 11.01 -5.14 -74.99
C SER A 3 11.03 -5.70 -73.54
N ARG A 4 12.21 -5.86 -72.92
CA ARG A 4 12.55 -5.30 -71.58
C ARG A 4 14.07 -5.20 -71.35
N PHE A 5 14.51 -3.97 -71.04
CA PHE A 5 15.77 -3.60 -70.40
C PHE A 5 15.76 -3.92 -68.89
N SER A 6 16.92 -4.13 -68.28
CA SER A 6 17.14 -3.92 -66.85
C SER A 6 18.54 -3.35 -66.63
N PHE A 7 18.61 -2.05 -66.32
CA PHE A 7 19.82 -1.34 -65.91
C PHE A 7 19.80 -1.20 -64.39
N SER A 8 20.98 -1.40 -63.78
CA SER A 8 21.30 -1.13 -62.37
C SER A 8 20.78 0.24 -61.92
N SER A 9 20.11 0.27 -60.77
CA SER A 9 19.82 1.53 -60.07
C SER A 9 20.48 1.47 -58.69
N SER A 10 21.50 2.31 -58.54
CA SER A 10 22.24 2.53 -57.30
C SER A 10 21.41 3.29 -56.28
N LEU A 11 21.58 2.90 -55.02
CA LEU A 11 21.15 3.57 -53.80
C LEU A 11 21.41 5.09 -53.82
N LEU A 12 20.42 5.87 -53.39
CA LEU A 12 20.63 7.17 -52.77
C LEU A 12 19.64 7.31 -51.60
N ILE A 13 20.16 7.11 -50.39
CA ILE A 13 19.48 7.26 -49.11
C ILE A 13 19.36 8.76 -48.84
N MET A 14 18.13 9.30 -48.83
CA MET A 14 17.86 10.66 -48.37
C MET A 14 17.64 10.67 -46.86
N LEU A 15 18.38 11.57 -46.21
CA LEU A 15 18.41 11.84 -44.79
C LEU A 15 17.11 12.52 -44.27
N SER A 16 16.84 12.21 -43.00
CA SER A 16 16.33 13.08 -41.93
C SER A 16 14.87 13.56 -41.96
N LEU A 17 14.14 13.22 -40.89
CA LEU A 17 13.56 14.23 -39.99
C LEU A 17 13.34 13.62 -38.60
N THR A 18 14.15 14.10 -37.67
CA THR A 18 14.06 13.93 -36.22
C THR A 18 12.78 14.60 -35.72
N GLY A 19 12.04 13.90 -34.86
CA GLY A 19 10.83 14.43 -34.24
C GLY A 19 10.22 13.46 -33.23
N CYS A 20 11.03 12.89 -32.33
CA CYS A 20 10.46 12.22 -31.15
C CYS A 20 9.96 13.32 -30.22
N ALA A 21 8.67 13.63 -30.31
CA ALA A 21 7.97 14.29 -29.22
C ALA A 21 8.10 13.39 -27.98
N VAL A 22 8.95 13.80 -27.04
CA VAL A 22 8.92 13.26 -25.69
C VAL A 22 7.58 13.70 -25.11
N ASN A 23 6.59 12.80 -25.17
CA ASN A 23 5.46 12.87 -24.26
C ASN A 23 6.06 12.82 -22.86
N MET A 24 6.05 13.97 -22.18
CA MET A 24 6.26 14.01 -20.74
C MET A 24 5.11 13.23 -20.13
N ASP A 25 5.38 11.97 -19.83
CA ASP A 25 4.47 11.12 -19.07
C ASP A 25 4.22 11.81 -17.74
N ALA A 26 2.98 12.22 -17.54
CA ALA A 26 2.53 12.89 -16.34
C ALA A 26 2.66 11.93 -15.15
N SER A 27 3.39 12.38 -14.13
CA SER A 27 3.33 11.94 -12.73
C SER A 27 3.40 10.44 -12.45
N LYS A 28 4.63 9.90 -12.51
CA LYS A 28 5.00 8.65 -11.81
C LYS A 28 5.66 8.94 -10.47
N HIS A 29 5.04 9.76 -9.61
CA HIS A 29 5.67 10.22 -8.37
C HIS A 29 4.90 9.96 -7.06
N ASP A 30 3.66 9.44 -7.08
CA ASP A 30 2.96 9.00 -5.85
C ASP A 30 3.04 7.48 -5.61
N GLN A 31 3.46 6.67 -6.59
CA GLN A 31 3.57 5.20 -6.43
C GLN A 31 4.66 4.73 -5.45
N SER A 32 5.63 5.59 -5.10
CA SER A 32 6.77 5.17 -4.26
C SER A 32 6.38 4.89 -2.80
N GLY A 33 5.34 5.56 -2.28
CA GLY A 33 4.89 5.39 -0.90
C GLY A 33 3.97 4.19 -0.72
N GLU A 34 3.02 3.99 -1.64
CA GLU A 34 2.13 2.82 -1.64
C GLU A 34 2.91 1.52 -1.84
N ASN A 35 3.95 1.56 -2.68
CA ASN A 35 4.82 0.40 -2.88
C ASN A 35 5.51 -0.05 -1.58
N ALA A 36 5.69 0.86 -0.61
CA ALA A 36 6.24 0.50 0.68
C ALA A 36 5.25 -0.34 1.52
N LEU A 37 3.95 -0.33 1.24
CA LEU A 37 3.01 -1.19 1.95
C LEU A 37 3.19 -2.67 1.55
N TYR A 38 3.40 -2.96 0.26
CA TYR A 38 3.51 -4.34 -0.20
C TYR A 38 4.64 -5.12 0.48
N GLY A 39 4.39 -6.41 0.72
CA GLY A 39 5.32 -7.32 1.38
C GLY A 39 4.69 -8.17 2.48
N SER A 40 5.55 -8.78 3.28
CA SER A 40 5.17 -9.56 4.46
C SER A 40 5.54 -8.80 5.73
N TRP A 41 4.63 -8.81 6.68
CA TRP A 41 4.74 -8.09 7.94
C TRP A 41 4.36 -9.02 9.10
N HIS A 42 4.88 -8.75 10.28
CA HIS A 42 4.39 -9.34 11.53
C HIS A 42 4.08 -8.29 12.58
N VAL A 43 3.12 -8.59 13.45
CA VAL A 43 2.77 -7.76 14.60
C VAL A 43 3.90 -7.81 15.63
N ALA A 44 4.46 -6.64 15.92
CA ALA A 44 5.53 -6.43 16.88
C ALA A 44 5.11 -5.53 18.06
N GLY A 45 3.87 -5.06 18.07
CA GLY A 45 3.28 -4.38 19.21
C GLY A 45 1.79 -4.11 19.03
N VAL A 46 1.08 -3.95 20.14
CA VAL A 46 -0.34 -3.58 20.15
C VAL A 46 -0.53 -2.41 21.12
N ALA A 47 -1.05 -1.30 20.62
CA ALA A 47 -1.46 -0.18 21.44
C ALA A 47 -2.97 -0.04 21.43
N VAL A 48 -3.50 0.41 22.55
CA VAL A 48 -4.92 0.47 22.83
C VAL A 48 -5.30 1.83 23.38
N SER A 49 -6.55 2.24 23.15
CA SER A 49 -7.10 3.47 23.74
C SER A 49 -7.09 3.38 25.27
N ASP A 50 -6.79 4.49 25.95
CA ASP A 50 -6.93 4.59 27.43
C ASP A 50 -8.40 4.77 27.88
N SER A 51 -9.32 4.86 26.92
CA SER A 51 -10.73 5.15 27.17
C SER A 51 -11.64 4.21 26.37
N GLY A 52 -12.82 3.93 26.92
CA GLY A 52 -13.80 3.01 26.35
C GLY A 52 -13.66 1.59 26.87
N VAL A 53 -14.61 0.73 26.50
CA VAL A 53 -14.52 -0.72 26.71
C VAL A 53 -13.73 -1.30 25.55
N GLN A 54 -12.67 -2.03 25.85
CA GLN A 54 -11.89 -2.73 24.84
C GLN A 54 -11.71 -4.21 25.18
N ALA A 55 -11.61 -5.03 24.14
CA ALA A 55 -11.35 -6.46 24.27
C ALA A 55 -9.86 -6.81 24.19
N LEU A 56 -9.03 -5.87 23.70
CA LEU A 56 -7.59 -6.05 23.54
C LEU A 56 -6.84 -5.57 24.76
N GLU A 57 -5.57 -5.94 24.85
CA GLU A 57 -4.61 -5.36 25.80
C GLU A 57 -3.36 -4.84 25.10
N THR A 58 -2.53 -4.08 25.82
CA THR A 58 -1.22 -3.67 25.28
C THR A 58 -0.38 -4.91 25.02
N ASP A 59 0.18 -5.00 23.82
CA ASP A 59 0.89 -6.18 23.31
C ASP A 59 0.11 -7.50 23.45
N ASP A 60 -1.19 -7.45 23.17
CA ASP A 60 -2.11 -8.59 23.25
C ASP A 60 -1.51 -9.89 22.67
N PRO A 61 -1.29 -10.94 23.49
CA PRO A 61 -0.64 -12.17 23.06
C PRO A 61 -1.34 -12.90 21.92
N SER A 62 -2.66 -12.70 21.74
CA SER A 62 -3.41 -13.29 20.63
C SER A 62 -3.04 -12.67 19.28
N LEU A 63 -2.49 -11.45 19.28
CA LEU A 63 -2.10 -10.71 18.08
C LEU A 63 -0.60 -10.72 17.83
N MET A 64 0.22 -10.74 18.87
CA MET A 64 1.68 -10.67 18.75
C MET A 64 2.24 -11.78 17.85
N GLY A 65 3.10 -11.41 16.90
CA GLY A 65 3.71 -12.32 15.94
C GLY A 65 2.79 -12.80 14.81
N ARG A 66 1.50 -12.44 14.81
CA ARG A 66 0.61 -12.72 13.67
C ARG A 66 1.16 -12.05 12.43
N ARG A 67 1.10 -12.77 11.31
CA ARG A 67 1.67 -12.32 10.04
C ARG A 67 0.60 -11.86 9.07
N LEU A 68 0.96 -10.87 8.31
CA LEU A 68 0.09 -10.19 7.37
C LEU A 68 0.80 -10.09 6.02
N SER A 69 0.06 -10.31 4.93
CA SER A 69 0.60 -10.28 3.58
C SER A 69 -0.14 -9.25 2.74
N PHE A 70 0.62 -8.32 2.16
CA PHE A 70 0.11 -7.31 1.24
C PHE A 70 0.66 -7.59 -0.16
N SER A 71 -0.22 -7.90 -1.09
CA SER A 71 0.09 -7.99 -2.52
C SER A 71 -0.93 -7.19 -3.34
N HIS A 72 -0.66 -7.01 -4.63
CA HIS A 72 -1.63 -6.40 -5.54
C HIS A 72 -2.93 -7.22 -5.66
N ASP A 73 -2.86 -8.53 -5.39
CA ASP A 73 -4.01 -9.42 -5.52
C ASP A 73 -4.80 -9.52 -4.21
N GLN A 74 -4.11 -9.42 -3.06
CA GLN A 74 -4.71 -9.70 -1.77
C GLN A 74 -4.01 -8.98 -0.62
N LEU A 75 -4.82 -8.45 0.29
CA LEU A 75 -4.46 -8.06 1.64
C LEU A 75 -5.17 -9.04 2.58
N ALA A 76 -4.40 -9.85 3.31
CA ALA A 76 -4.93 -10.86 4.22
C ALA A 76 -3.91 -11.25 5.30
N TRP A 77 -4.42 -11.63 6.46
CA TRP A 77 -3.65 -12.33 7.47
C TRP A 77 -3.15 -13.67 6.91
N LYS A 78 -1.92 -14.05 7.24
CA LYS A 78 -1.38 -15.38 6.94
C LYS A 78 -1.98 -16.36 7.95
N ALA A 79 -3.20 -16.81 7.67
CA ALA A 79 -3.94 -17.78 8.45
C ALA A 79 -4.16 -19.08 7.66
N PRO A 80 -4.55 -20.18 8.33
CA PRO A 80 -5.02 -21.39 7.66
C PRO A 80 -6.22 -21.11 6.74
N THR A 81 -6.45 -21.97 5.74
CA THR A 81 -7.41 -21.80 4.63
C THR A 81 -8.88 -21.58 5.01
N ASP A 82 -9.27 -21.82 6.26
CA ASP A 82 -10.65 -21.70 6.76
C ASP A 82 -10.85 -20.52 7.72
N SER A 83 -9.95 -19.53 7.68
CA SER A 83 -10.03 -18.34 8.53
C SER A 83 -11.24 -17.47 8.20
N THR A 84 -11.98 -17.05 9.23
CA THR A 84 -13.06 -16.05 9.13
C THR A 84 -12.52 -14.61 9.15
N GLU A 85 -11.20 -14.45 9.11
CA GLU A 85 -10.56 -13.14 9.15
C GLU A 85 -10.75 -12.38 7.85
N ASP A 86 -10.61 -11.06 7.95
CA ASP A 86 -10.76 -10.17 6.81
C ASP A 86 -9.81 -10.51 5.66
N VAL A 87 -10.38 -10.50 4.46
CA VAL A 87 -9.67 -10.71 3.21
C VAL A 87 -10.13 -9.65 2.23
N CYS A 88 -9.20 -8.78 1.86
CA CYS A 88 -9.39 -7.75 0.84
C CYS A 88 -8.77 -8.21 -0.46
N ARG A 89 -9.60 -8.44 -1.49
CA ARG A 89 -9.13 -8.89 -2.82
C ARG A 89 -9.00 -7.69 -3.74
N GLY A 90 -7.88 -7.61 -4.44
CA GLY A 90 -7.49 -6.47 -5.26
C GLY A 90 -7.46 -5.17 -4.45
N PRO A 91 -6.65 -5.09 -3.37
CA PRO A 91 -6.56 -3.87 -2.56
C PRO A 91 -5.99 -2.71 -3.37
N VAL A 92 -6.62 -1.55 -3.24
CA VAL A 92 -6.12 -0.26 -3.71
C VAL A 92 -5.93 0.63 -2.48
N PHE A 93 -4.68 1.09 -2.28
CA PHE A 93 -4.36 2.00 -1.18
C PHE A 93 -4.48 3.43 -1.67
N HIS A 94 -5.13 4.26 -0.86
CA HIS A 94 -5.33 5.68 -1.17
C HIS A 94 -4.59 6.50 -0.14
N LYS A 95 -3.59 7.26 -0.58
CA LYS A 95 -2.90 8.22 0.28
C LYS A 95 -3.88 9.30 0.74
N LEU A 96 -3.98 9.49 2.05
CA LEU A 96 -4.88 10.46 2.67
C LEU A 96 -4.12 11.75 3.03
N PRO A 97 -4.83 12.88 3.24
CA PRO A 97 -4.23 14.10 3.75
C PRO A 97 -3.48 13.84 5.07
N ALA A 98 -2.37 14.55 5.25
CA ALA A 98 -1.64 14.50 6.51
C ALA A 98 -2.49 15.11 7.63
N MET A 99 -2.59 14.41 8.77
CA MET A 99 -3.08 15.00 10.01
C MET A 99 -1.93 15.71 10.73
N SER A 100 -2.24 16.75 11.50
CA SER A 100 -1.22 17.35 12.35
C SER A 100 -0.81 16.37 13.46
N GLY A 101 0.39 16.48 14.00
CA GLY A 101 0.86 15.56 15.05
C GLY A 101 -0.01 15.55 16.31
N ALA A 102 -0.68 16.68 16.61
CA ALA A 102 -1.63 16.77 17.72
C ALA A 102 -2.97 16.05 17.44
N GLU A 103 -3.25 15.74 16.17
CA GLU A 103 -4.45 15.02 15.70
C GLU A 103 -4.14 13.55 15.36
N LEU A 104 -2.88 13.11 15.44
CA LEU A 104 -2.54 11.69 15.31
C LEU A 104 -3.08 10.92 16.52
N GLU A 105 -3.62 9.73 16.26
CA GLU A 105 -4.19 8.86 17.29
C GLU A 105 -3.20 8.63 18.46
N PRO A 106 -3.61 8.82 19.74
CA PRO A 106 -2.74 8.61 20.90
C PRO A 106 -2.04 7.24 20.92
N GLN A 107 -2.68 6.22 20.36
CA GLN A 107 -2.12 4.87 20.22
C GLN A 107 -0.87 4.85 19.32
N LEU A 108 -0.77 5.70 18.30
CA LEU A 108 0.43 5.79 17.45
C LEU A 108 1.65 6.25 18.26
N HIS A 109 1.48 7.23 19.16
CA HIS A 109 2.53 7.67 20.06
C HIS A 109 2.99 6.56 21.01
N LYS A 110 2.06 5.74 21.53
CA LYS A 110 2.41 4.57 22.34
C LYS A 110 3.26 3.55 21.58
N LEU A 111 3.08 3.46 20.26
CA LEU A 111 3.90 2.63 19.37
C LEU A 111 5.22 3.28 18.93
N GLY A 112 5.49 4.50 19.39
CA GLY A 112 6.67 5.30 19.03
C GLY A 112 6.60 5.92 17.64
N ILE A 113 5.39 6.10 17.08
CA ILE A 113 5.16 6.66 15.75
C ILE A 113 4.69 8.11 15.89
N GLU A 114 5.62 9.05 15.71
CA GLU A 114 5.35 10.50 15.84
C GLU A 114 4.87 11.14 14.53
N LYS A 115 5.21 10.52 13.39
CA LYS A 115 4.88 11.01 12.04
C LYS A 115 4.66 9.81 11.13
N ALA A 116 3.56 9.86 10.38
CA ALA A 116 3.23 8.82 9.42
C ALA A 116 2.59 9.41 8.15
N VAL A 117 2.69 8.66 7.06
CA VAL A 117 1.85 8.85 5.88
C VAL A 117 0.63 7.96 6.03
N LEU A 118 -0.55 8.54 5.83
CA LEU A 118 -1.83 7.90 6.08
C LEU A 118 -2.35 7.28 4.79
N TYR A 119 -2.91 6.09 4.90
CA TYR A 119 -3.55 5.41 3.78
C TYR A 119 -4.89 4.82 4.21
N GLY A 120 -5.91 5.03 3.39
CA GLY A 120 -7.12 4.22 3.37
C GLY A 120 -6.95 3.02 2.43
N VAL A 121 -7.85 2.05 2.53
CA VAL A 121 -7.87 0.90 1.62
C VAL A 121 -9.26 0.69 1.05
N GLU A 122 -9.30 0.37 -0.24
CA GLU A 122 -10.50 -0.06 -0.94
C GLU A 122 -10.28 -1.45 -1.51
N CYS A 123 -11.27 -2.33 -1.34
CA CYS A 123 -11.23 -3.70 -1.85
C CYS A 123 -12.12 -3.82 -3.07
N LYS A 124 -11.60 -4.42 -4.16
CA LYS A 124 -12.45 -4.79 -5.30
C LYS A 124 -13.53 -5.80 -4.89
N SER A 125 -13.19 -6.72 -4.00
CA SER A 125 -14.15 -7.60 -3.32
C SER A 125 -13.63 -8.07 -1.96
N GLY A 126 -14.53 -8.57 -1.11
CA GLY A 126 -14.22 -8.84 0.29
C GLY A 126 -14.28 -7.56 1.14
N SER A 127 -13.67 -7.59 2.33
CA SER A 127 -13.64 -6.47 3.26
C SER A 127 -12.31 -6.43 4.02
N TRP A 128 -12.00 -5.25 4.56
CA TRP A 128 -10.88 -5.05 5.48
C TRP A 128 -11.28 -4.14 6.63
N GLY A 129 -11.48 -4.73 7.80
CA GLY A 129 -11.90 -4.01 8.98
C GLY A 129 -13.29 -3.37 8.84
N PRO A 130 -13.68 -2.56 9.83
CA PRO A 130 -14.91 -1.77 9.82
C PRO A 130 -14.75 -0.42 9.09
N PHE A 131 -13.65 -0.22 8.36
CA PHE A 131 -13.24 1.10 7.84
C PHE A 131 -13.64 1.27 6.38
N ASP A 132 -13.94 2.52 6.01
CA ASP A 132 -14.06 2.90 4.61
C ASP A 132 -12.72 3.42 4.05
N LYS A 133 -12.71 3.77 2.77
CA LYS A 133 -11.50 4.23 2.07
C LYS A 133 -11.03 5.63 2.50
N GLU A 134 -11.87 6.42 3.16
CA GLU A 134 -11.55 7.78 3.61
C GLU A 134 -11.01 7.78 5.04
N THR A 135 -11.22 6.68 5.76
CA THR A 135 -10.70 6.44 7.10
C THR A 135 -9.23 6.00 7.03
N PRO A 136 -8.33 6.59 7.83
CA PRO A 136 -6.96 6.10 7.96
C PRO A 136 -6.91 4.70 8.55
N VAL A 137 -6.49 3.74 7.74
CA VAL A 137 -6.30 2.34 8.16
C VAL A 137 -4.83 2.04 8.38
N PHE A 138 -3.97 2.59 7.54
CA PHE A 138 -2.54 2.31 7.54
C PHE A 138 -1.74 3.60 7.75
N PHE A 139 -0.75 3.53 8.62
CA PHE A 139 0.12 4.65 8.98
C PHE A 139 1.57 4.24 8.74
N MET A 140 2.12 4.60 7.58
CA MET A 140 3.50 4.29 7.23
C MET A 140 4.42 5.26 7.98
N ALA A 141 5.16 4.75 8.95
CA ALA A 141 6.10 5.54 9.74
C ALA A 141 7.39 5.81 8.96
N GLN A 142 8.11 6.86 9.37
CA GLN A 142 9.38 7.24 8.73
C GLN A 142 10.52 6.24 8.96
N ASP A 143 10.42 5.44 10.03
CA ASP A 143 11.37 4.36 10.35
C ASP A 143 11.14 3.08 9.52
N GLY A 144 10.13 3.09 8.65
CA GLY A 144 9.75 1.96 7.80
C GLY A 144 8.87 0.93 8.49
N SER A 145 8.50 1.12 9.76
CA SER A 145 7.42 0.37 10.40
C SER A 145 6.06 0.87 9.92
N LEU A 146 5.04 0.04 10.12
CA LEU A 146 3.68 0.33 9.71
C LEU A 146 2.77 0.20 10.93
N ALA A 147 1.88 1.16 11.16
CA ALA A 147 0.75 0.96 12.06
C ALA A 147 -0.53 0.63 11.27
N LEU A 148 -1.35 -0.25 11.85
CA LEU A 148 -2.63 -0.69 11.30
C LEU A 148 -3.73 -0.45 12.34
N SER A 149 -4.73 0.37 11.98
CA SER A 149 -6.00 0.45 12.71
C SER A 149 -6.68 -0.91 12.71
N TRP A 150 -7.14 -1.37 13.87
CA TRP A 150 -7.79 -2.65 14.04
C TRP A 150 -9.07 -2.53 14.87
N TYR A 151 -9.79 -3.64 15.02
CA TYR A 151 -11.02 -3.69 15.80
C TYR A 151 -10.81 -3.23 17.26
N ASP A 152 -11.92 -2.83 17.89
CA ASP A 152 -11.97 -2.40 19.30
C ASP A 152 -11.01 -1.26 19.66
N GLY A 153 -10.68 -0.41 18.68
CA GLY A 153 -9.79 0.75 18.86
C GLY A 153 -8.32 0.38 19.03
N GLY A 154 -7.96 -0.87 18.71
CA GLY A 154 -6.58 -1.34 18.69
C GLY A 154 -5.78 -0.75 17.54
N MET A 155 -4.51 -0.49 17.79
CA MET A 155 -3.52 -0.08 16.79
C MET A 155 -2.38 -1.09 16.82
N LEU A 156 -2.11 -1.73 15.69
CA LEU A 156 -1.09 -2.77 15.58
C LEU A 156 0.18 -2.19 14.96
N LYS A 157 1.32 -2.32 15.64
CA LYS A 157 2.62 -2.06 15.02
C LYS A 157 3.05 -3.30 14.25
N LEU A 158 3.31 -3.10 12.97
CA LEU A 158 3.78 -4.08 12.02
C LEU A 158 5.21 -3.74 11.62
N VAL A 159 6.08 -4.75 11.62
CA VAL A 159 7.44 -4.66 11.09
C VAL A 159 7.61 -5.69 9.98
N ARG A 160 8.50 -5.42 9.02
CA ARG A 160 8.72 -6.35 7.91
C ARG A 160 9.34 -7.65 8.44
N ASP A 161 8.92 -8.75 7.83
CA ASP A 161 9.59 -10.05 7.94
C ASP A 161 10.98 -10.04 7.28
#